data_AF-A0ABD0NX03-F1
#
_entry.id   AF-A0ABD0NX03-F1
#
_cell.length_a   1.000
_cell.length_b   1.000
_cell.length_c   1.000
_cell.angle_alpha   90.00
_cell.angle_beta   90.00
_cell.angle_gamma   90.00
#
_symmetry.space_group_name_H-M   'P 1'
#
loop_
_entity.id
_entity.type
_entity.pdbx_description
1 polymer ?
#
loop_
_entity_poly.entity_id
_entity_poly.type
_entity_poly.pdbx_seq_one_letter_code
_entity_poly.pdbx_strand_id
1 'polypeptide(L)'
;MFGPGILPHHCDLMHEDGLVTVTPVSLDAETFVDGQRISDTTILRSGVTVQFGATHVFKFVDPSYDHSMSKRDPGPMMKSRHKSG
;
A
#
# COMPACT_ATOMS: atom_id res chain seq x y z
N MET A 1 -7.22 4.10 -17.69
CA MET A 1 -7.26 2.62 -17.71
C MET A 1 -8.47 2.19 -18.50
N PHE A 2 -8.47 0.98 -19.07
CA PHE A 2 -9.64 0.45 -19.80
C PHE A 2 -9.94 -0.96 -19.31
N GLY A 3 -11.21 -1.28 -19.14
CA GLY A 3 -11.65 -2.60 -18.71
C GLY A 3 -13.02 -2.56 -18.05
N PRO A 4 -13.64 -3.73 -17.79
CA PRO A 4 -14.92 -3.80 -17.10
C PRO A 4 -14.86 -3.13 -15.72
N GLY A 5 -15.86 -2.29 -15.43
CA GLY A 5 -15.97 -1.57 -14.15
C GLY A 5 -15.03 -0.38 -13.99
N ILE A 6 -14.24 -0.02 -15.02
CA ILE A 6 -13.40 1.19 -15.00
C ILE A 6 -14.15 2.35 -15.64
N LEU A 7 -14.25 3.45 -14.90
CA LEU A 7 -14.81 4.70 -15.39
C LEU A 7 -13.73 5.55 -16.08
N PRO A 8 -14.10 6.46 -17.00
CA PRO A 8 -13.15 7.41 -17.59
C PRO A 8 -12.40 8.25 -16.54
N HIS A 9 -13.11 8.70 -15.49
CA HIS A 9 -12.55 9.23 -14.24
C HIS A 9 -12.98 8.27 -13.14
N HIS A 10 -12.03 7.62 -12.47
CA HIS A 10 -12.31 6.50 -11.57
C HIS A 10 -11.91 6.79 -10.14
N CYS A 11 -10.72 7.35 -9.93
CA CYS A 11 -10.27 7.79 -8.61
C CYS A 11 -9.43 9.04 -8.76
N ASP A 12 -9.38 9.80 -7.67
CA ASP A 12 -8.36 10.80 -7.44
C ASP A 12 -7.28 10.22 -6.52
N LEU A 13 -6.02 10.53 -6.86
CA LEU A 13 -4.86 10.23 -6.03
C LEU A 13 -4.24 11.55 -5.62
N MET A 14 -4.03 11.73 -4.32
CA MET A 14 -3.38 12.91 -3.77
C MET A 14 -2.09 12.50 -3.06
N HIS A 15 -1.04 13.28 -3.25
CA HIS A 15 0.23 13.12 -2.54
C HIS A 15 0.61 14.45 -1.89
N GLU A 16 0.51 14.51 -0.57
CA GLU A 16 0.78 15.72 0.22
C GLU A 16 1.37 15.29 1.58
N ASP A 17 2.35 16.05 2.08
CA ASP A 17 3.02 15.79 3.37
C ASP A 17 3.52 14.34 3.58
N GLY A 18 4.00 13.71 2.50
CA GLY A 18 4.51 12.34 2.53
C GLY A 18 3.41 11.27 2.68
N LEU A 19 2.15 11.66 2.51
CA LEU A 19 1.00 10.77 2.53
C LEU A 19 0.43 10.65 1.12
N VAL A 20 0.14 9.42 0.71
CA VAL A 20 -0.65 9.18 -0.50
C VAL A 20 -2.04 8.72 -0.09
N THR A 21 -3.07 9.36 -0.66
CA THR A 21 -4.47 8.94 -0.49
C THR A 21 -5.11 8.60 -1.84
N VAL A 22 -6.12 7.74 -1.78
CA VAL A 22 -6.99 7.39 -2.91
C VAL A 22 -8.43 7.69 -2.54
N THR A 23 -9.17 8.33 -3.45
CA THR A 23 -10.58 8.64 -3.28
C THR A 23 -11.34 8.18 -4.52
N PRO A 24 -12.23 7.18 -4.41
CA PRO A 24 -13.12 6.81 -5.50
C PRO A 24 -14.03 8.00 -5.87
N VAL A 25 -14.24 8.25 -7.16
CA VAL A 25 -15.10 9.37 -7.59
C VAL A 25 -16.57 9.14 -7.23
N SER A 26 -17.00 7.88 -7.14
CA SER A 26 -18.36 7.49 -6.79
C SER A 26 -18.41 6.03 -6.35
N LEU A 27 -19.58 5.58 -5.89
CA LEU A 27 -19.81 4.17 -5.60
C LEU A 27 -19.74 3.28 -6.84
N ASP A 28 -19.86 3.81 -8.05
CA ASP A 28 -19.71 3.02 -9.28
C ASP A 28 -18.24 2.80 -9.66
N ALA A 29 -17.32 3.59 -9.07
CA ALA A 29 -15.89 3.43 -9.24
C ALA A 29 -15.33 2.39 -8.27
N GLU A 30 -15.57 1.11 -8.57
CA GLU A 30 -15.13 0.01 -7.72
C GLU A 30 -13.62 0.03 -7.48
N THR A 31 -13.24 0.35 -6.25
CA THR A 31 -11.85 0.47 -5.82
C THR A 31 -11.64 -0.34 -4.55
N PHE A 32 -10.55 -1.10 -4.50
CA PHE A 32 -10.22 -1.95 -3.37
C PHE A 32 -8.81 -1.69 -2.89
N VAL A 33 -8.61 -1.71 -1.58
CA VAL A 33 -7.29 -1.70 -0.91
C VAL A 33 -7.18 -2.99 -0.11
N ASP A 34 -6.18 -3.81 -0.40
CA ASP A 34 -5.99 -5.16 0.15
C ASP A 34 -7.26 -6.04 0.07
N GLY A 35 -7.97 -5.92 -1.07
CA GLY A 35 -9.21 -6.66 -1.32
C GLY A 35 -10.45 -6.10 -0.61
N GLN A 36 -10.30 -5.07 0.23
CA GLN A 36 -11.43 -4.39 0.86
C GLN A 36 -11.89 -3.24 -0.01
N ARG A 37 -13.19 -3.22 -0.33
CA ARG A 37 -13.80 -2.13 -1.11
C ARG A 37 -13.82 -0.86 -0.28
N ILE A 38 -13.40 0.25 -0.87
CA ILE A 38 -13.44 1.57 -0.24
C ILE A 38 -14.51 2.45 -0.91
N SER A 39 -15.11 3.35 -0.14
CA SER A 39 -16.06 4.37 -0.60
C SER A 39 -15.56 5.80 -0.37
N ASP A 40 -14.59 5.97 0.51
CA ASP A 40 -14.12 7.25 1.01
C ASP A 40 -12.60 7.35 0.85
N THR A 41 -12.08 8.57 1.02
CA THR A 41 -10.64 8.85 0.99
C THR A 41 -9.89 7.93 1.94
N THR A 42 -9.00 7.13 1.38
CA THR A 42 -8.23 6.11 2.10
C THR A 42 -6.74 6.37 1.94
N ILE A 43 -6.01 6.28 3.05
CA ILE A 43 -4.54 6.39 3.06
C ILE A 43 -3.93 5.10 2.51
N LEU A 44 -2.98 5.23 1.58
CA LEU A 44 -2.18 4.12 1.09
C LEU A 44 -0.92 3.95 1.94
N ARG A 45 -0.65 2.70 2.35
CA ARG A 45 0.58 2.32 3.06
C ARG A 45 1.47 1.50 2.14
N SER A 46 2.79 1.69 2.23
CA SER A 46 3.73 0.91 1.41
C SER A 46 3.45 -0.59 1.56
N GLY A 47 3.29 -1.28 0.44
CA GLY A 47 3.05 -2.72 0.40
C GLY A 47 1.61 -3.13 0.10
N VAL A 48 0.61 -2.25 0.29
CA VAL A 48 -0.79 -2.59 0.02
C VAL A 48 -1.06 -2.82 -1.46
N THR A 49 -2.03 -3.67 -1.75
CA THR A 49 -2.55 -3.89 -3.09
C THR A 49 -3.72 -2.93 -3.35
N VAL A 50 -3.67 -2.18 -4.44
CA VAL A 50 -4.76 -1.32 -4.89
C VAL A 50 -5.36 -1.89 -6.16
N GLN A 51 -6.67 -2.10 -6.18
CA GLN A 51 -7.40 -2.61 -7.34
C GLN A 51 -8.42 -1.59 -7.81
N PHE A 52 -8.47 -1.37 -9.12
CA PHE A 52 -9.48 -0.57 -9.82
C PHE A 52 -10.30 -1.46 -10.74
N GLY A 53 -11.62 -1.39 -10.65
CA GLY A 53 -12.53 -2.27 -11.37
C GLY A 53 -12.21 -3.76 -11.13
N ALA A 54 -12.46 -4.60 -12.13
CA ALA A 54 -12.31 -6.05 -11.99
C ALA A 54 -10.89 -6.59 -12.29
N THR A 55 -10.02 -5.82 -12.95
CA THR A 55 -8.82 -6.37 -13.61
C THR A 55 -7.52 -5.66 -13.30
N HIS A 56 -7.56 -4.41 -12.83
CA HIS A 56 -6.37 -3.60 -12.69
C HIS A 56 -5.89 -3.62 -11.25
N VAL A 57 -4.84 -4.40 -10.99
CA VAL A 57 -4.28 -4.62 -9.66
C VAL A 57 -2.85 -4.11 -9.60
N PHE A 58 -2.56 -3.25 -8.62
CA PHE A 58 -1.28 -2.61 -8.40
C PHE A 58 -0.80 -2.84 -6.98
N LYS A 59 0.52 -2.83 -6.78
CA LYS A 59 1.09 -2.72 -5.44
C LYS A 59 1.53 -1.27 -5.24
N PHE A 60 1.03 -0.62 -4.20
CA PHE A 60 1.53 0.68 -3.81
C PHE A 60 2.87 0.52 -3.08
N VAL A 61 3.87 1.27 -3.49
CA VAL A 61 5.21 1.27 -2.89
C VAL A 61 5.60 2.70 -2.60
N ASP A 62 5.89 2.97 -1.34
CA ASP A 62 6.53 4.21 -0.90
C ASP A 62 8.04 3.92 -0.67
N PRO A 63 8.94 4.53 -1.47
CA PRO A 63 10.38 4.35 -1.34
C PRO A 63 10.95 4.79 0.01
N SER A 64 10.33 5.78 0.66
CA SER A 64 10.79 6.28 1.95
C SER A 64 10.61 5.26 3.07
N TYR A 65 9.63 4.35 2.92
CA TYR A 65 9.36 3.27 3.85
C TYR A 65 10.51 2.25 3.93
N ASP A 66 11.15 1.92 2.81
CA ASP A 66 12.25 0.94 2.75
C ASP A 66 13.51 1.41 3.50
N HIS A 67 13.79 2.72 3.44
CA HIS A 67 14.87 3.36 4.22
C HIS A 67 14.64 3.33 5.74
N SER A 68 13.39 3.16 6.20
CA SER A 68 13.08 3.04 7.62
C SER A 68 13.25 1.62 8.16
N MET A 69 12.98 0.60 7.34
CA MET A 69 13.12 -0.81 7.70
C MET A 69 14.59 -1.28 7.70
N SER A 70 15.39 -0.79 6.75
CA SER A 70 16.83 -1.04 6.69
C SER A 70 17.64 -0.46 7.87
N LYS A 71 17.02 0.41 8.69
CA LYS A 71 17.59 0.94 9.94
C LYS A 71 17.09 0.24 11.20
N ARG A 72 16.24 -0.78 11.11
CA ARG A 72 15.90 -1.60 12.29
C ARG A 72 17.11 -2.46 12.62
N ASP A 73 17.87 -1.98 13.60
CA ASP A 73 19.04 -2.62 14.20
C ASP A 73 18.83 -4.14 14.35
N PRO A 74 19.75 -5.00 13.90
CA PRO A 74 19.65 -6.42 14.17
C PRO A 74 19.77 -6.60 15.68
N GLY A 75 18.62 -6.83 16.32
CA GLY A 75 18.52 -7.01 17.77
C GLY A 75 19.57 -7.98 18.31
N PRO A 76 19.94 -7.84 19.60
CA PRO A 76 21.16 -8.40 20.14
C PRO A 76 21.21 -9.92 19.92
N MET A 77 22.13 -10.35 19.07
CA MET A 77 22.47 -11.76 18.87
C MET A 77 22.94 -12.31 20.23
N MET A 78 22.13 -13.16 20.86
CA MET A 78 22.51 -13.85 22.10
C MET A 78 23.79 -14.68 21.82
N LYS A 79 24.93 -14.24 22.35
CA LYS A 79 26.17 -15.03 22.31
C LYS A 79 26.01 -16.25 23.22
N SER A 80 25.74 -17.40 22.62
CA SER A 80 25.85 -18.69 23.32
C SER A 80 27.31 -18.90 23.75
N ARG A 81 27.54 -18.86 25.06
CA ARG A 81 28.83 -19.09 25.69
C ARG A 81 29.01 -20.60 25.85
N HIS A 82 29.77 -21.22 24.95
CA HIS A 82 30.24 -22.58 25.13
C HIS A 82 31.19 -22.65 26.33
N LYS A 83 30.85 -23.50 27.31
CA LYS A 83 31.78 -23.97 28.34
C LYS A 83 32.09 -25.42 27.99
N SER A 84 33.36 -25.72 27.73
CA SER A 84 33.87 -27.08 27.53
C SER A 84 35.12 -27.24 28.37
N GLY A 85 35.20 -28.36 29.10
CA GLY A 85 36.39 -28.87 29.78
C GLY A 85 36.66 -28.27 31.14
#